data_AF-A0A965PH58-F1
#
_entry.id   AF-A0A965PH58-F1
#
_cell.length_a   1.000
_cell.length_b   1.000
_cell.length_c   1.000
_cell.angle_alpha   90.00
_cell.angle_beta   90.00
_cell.angle_gamma   90.00
#
_symmetry.space_group_name_H-M   'P 1'
#
loop_
_entity.id
_entity.type
_entity.pdbx_description
1 polymer ?
#
loop_
_entity_poly.entity_id
_entity_poly.type
_entity_poly.pdbx_seq_one_letter_code
_entity_poly.pdbx_strand_id
1 'polypeptide(L)'
;MAISITPDNSVALPDNEEDDKFKTVREAVEVSATTAMVLNELGMGFDMTPTDELAAEKLFENLKHNSAVKTLPAVINTPEVAAKLGSLLQAYDQQVVADAVQIRTVVTNKLLLISDCGDPRYELKALELLGKISDVGLFTDKSEVTIRHATTEALEEAIREKVRRLIHANTVDVEPLVDNLEEELGLNDAAADNSGATEFTSDTAEPS
;
A
#
# COMPACT_ATOMS: atom_id res chain seq x y z
N MET A 1 44.95 24.88 -39.16
CA MET A 1 43.96 25.93 -39.48
C MET A 1 43.08 26.12 -38.25
N ALA A 2 42.65 27.33 -37.93
CA ALA A 2 41.61 27.56 -36.92
C ALA A 2 40.25 27.57 -37.63
N ILE A 3 39.28 26.82 -37.12
CA ILE A 3 37.89 26.84 -37.62
C ILE A 3 37.12 27.84 -36.75
N SER A 4 36.77 28.99 -37.31
CA SER A 4 35.90 29.97 -36.66
C SER A 4 34.44 29.59 -36.87
N ILE A 5 33.83 28.99 -35.84
CA ILE A 5 32.38 28.72 -35.84
C ILE A 5 31.67 29.94 -35.24
N THR A 6 30.83 30.58 -36.04
CA THR A 6 29.86 31.58 -35.57
C THR A 6 28.48 30.92 -35.50
N PRO A 7 27.81 30.84 -34.33
CA PRO A 7 26.45 30.33 -34.27
C PRO A 7 25.49 31.26 -35.04
N ASP A 8 24.43 30.68 -35.58
CA ASP A 8 23.35 31.44 -36.21
C ASP A 8 22.29 31.80 -35.16
N ASN A 9 21.99 33.10 -35.05
CA ASN A 9 21.02 33.65 -34.10
C ASN A 9 19.63 33.87 -34.75
N SER A 10 19.33 33.12 -35.83
CA SER A 10 18.03 33.18 -36.54
C SER A 10 16.85 32.63 -35.71
N VAL A 11 17.13 31.78 -34.72
CA VAL A 11 16.15 31.29 -33.74
C VAL A 11 16.25 32.13 -32.47
N ALA A 12 15.10 32.56 -31.94
CA ALA A 12 15.05 33.28 -30.67
C ALA A 12 15.49 32.38 -29.51
N LEU A 13 16.23 32.96 -28.55
CA LEU A 13 16.54 32.30 -27.28
C LEU A 13 15.24 32.11 -26.46
N PRO A 14 15.15 31.08 -25.61
CA PRO A 14 14.00 30.89 -24.73
C PRO A 14 13.85 32.05 -23.74
N ASP A 15 12.61 32.43 -23.42
CA ASP A 15 12.31 33.56 -22.51
C ASP A 15 12.72 33.31 -21.04
N ASN A 16 13.07 32.07 -20.67
CA ASN A 16 13.55 31.71 -19.34
C ASN A 16 14.93 31.04 -19.43
N GLU A 17 15.84 31.43 -18.53
CA GLU A 17 17.20 30.87 -18.41
C GLU A 17 17.32 29.78 -17.32
N GLU A 18 16.23 29.43 -16.63
CA GLU A 18 16.23 28.35 -15.62
C GLU A 18 16.18 26.97 -16.27
N ASP A 19 16.97 25.98 -15.79
CA ASP A 19 16.87 24.62 -16.32
C ASP A 19 15.49 24.01 -16.03
N ASP A 20 14.85 23.47 -17.06
CA ASP A 20 13.63 22.68 -16.96
C ASP A 20 13.85 21.46 -16.05
N LYS A 21 13.11 21.43 -14.95
CA LYS A 21 13.19 20.38 -13.92
C LYS A 21 11.89 19.59 -13.88
N PHE A 22 11.99 18.28 -14.08
CA PHE A 22 10.88 17.34 -13.93
C PHE A 22 10.25 17.47 -12.54
N LYS A 23 8.92 17.62 -12.51
CA LYS A 23 8.10 17.78 -11.30
C LYS A 23 7.76 16.43 -10.69
N THR A 24 7.73 15.38 -11.51
CA THR A 24 7.35 14.02 -11.12
C THR A 24 8.44 13.01 -11.49
N VAL A 25 8.64 11.97 -10.69
CA VAL A 25 9.56 10.87 -11.05
C VAL A 25 9.11 10.12 -12.31
N ARG A 26 7.80 10.00 -12.55
CA ARG A 26 7.23 9.51 -13.83
C ARG A 26 7.74 10.32 -15.02
N GLU A 27 7.55 11.63 -14.98
CA GLU A 27 7.96 12.59 -16.01
C GLU A 27 9.49 12.53 -16.25
N ALA A 28 10.28 12.36 -15.19
CA ALA A 28 11.73 12.13 -15.31
C ALA A 28 12.06 10.82 -16.05
N VAL A 29 11.37 9.70 -15.76
CA VAL A 29 11.55 8.43 -16.49
C VAL A 29 11.14 8.57 -17.96
N GLU A 30 10.00 9.23 -18.23
CA GLU A 30 9.50 9.48 -19.59
C GLU A 30 10.46 10.36 -20.40
N VAL A 31 11.03 11.41 -19.80
CA VAL A 31 12.06 12.27 -20.42
C VAL A 31 13.35 11.50 -20.68
N SER A 32 13.87 10.72 -19.71
CA SER A 32 15.07 9.90 -19.91
C SER A 32 14.88 8.87 -21.02
N ALA A 33 13.76 8.16 -21.05
CA ALA A 33 13.46 7.15 -22.07
C ALA A 33 13.31 7.79 -23.47
N THR A 34 12.59 8.91 -23.56
CA THR A 34 12.44 9.65 -24.83
C THR A 34 13.79 10.18 -25.33
N THR A 35 14.63 10.68 -24.43
CA THR A 35 16.00 11.13 -24.76
C THR A 35 16.84 9.98 -25.31
N ALA A 36 16.78 8.80 -24.69
CA ALA A 36 17.47 7.60 -25.19
C ALA A 36 17.01 7.21 -26.60
N MET A 37 15.70 7.23 -26.86
CA MET A 37 15.14 6.95 -28.19
C MET A 37 15.61 7.97 -29.24
N VAL A 38 15.58 9.26 -28.93
CA VAL A 38 16.07 10.33 -29.82
C VAL A 38 17.57 10.20 -30.10
N LEU A 39 18.38 9.84 -29.10
CA LEU A 39 19.81 9.58 -29.30
C LEU A 39 20.05 8.40 -30.25
N ASN A 40 19.27 7.32 -30.13
CA ASN A 40 19.31 6.19 -31.06
C ASN A 40 18.85 6.57 -32.49
N GLU A 41 17.81 7.39 -32.64
CA GLU A 41 17.40 7.93 -33.96
C GLU A 41 18.47 8.83 -34.60
N LEU A 42 19.23 9.55 -33.78
CA LEU A 42 20.41 10.34 -34.20
C LEU A 42 21.65 9.47 -34.48
N GLY A 43 21.55 8.15 -34.38
CA GLY A 43 22.61 7.19 -34.71
C GLY A 43 23.47 6.74 -33.52
N MET A 44 23.17 7.16 -32.29
CA MET A 44 23.77 6.62 -31.06
C MET A 44 23.02 5.34 -30.64
N GLY A 45 23.18 4.27 -31.42
CA GLY A 45 22.63 2.96 -31.08
C GLY A 45 23.24 2.42 -29.78
N PHE A 46 22.41 1.81 -28.94
CA PHE A 46 22.79 1.21 -27.66
C PHE A 46 22.34 -0.26 -27.59
N ASP A 47 23.25 -1.15 -27.19
CA ASP A 47 22.98 -2.59 -27.06
C ASP A 47 22.65 -2.94 -25.61
N MET A 48 21.45 -3.47 -25.37
CA MET A 48 20.99 -3.88 -24.04
C MET A 48 21.83 -5.04 -23.48
N THR A 49 22.57 -4.81 -22.39
CA THR A 49 23.25 -5.89 -21.66
C THR A 49 22.34 -6.49 -20.59
N PRO A 50 22.49 -7.78 -20.22
CA PRO A 50 21.70 -8.38 -19.13
C PRO A 50 21.96 -7.72 -17.77
N THR A 51 23.06 -6.99 -17.60
CA THR A 51 23.33 -6.19 -16.39
C THR A 51 22.47 -4.93 -16.33
N ASP A 52 22.17 -4.31 -17.46
CA ASP A 52 21.35 -3.09 -17.55
C ASP A 52 19.86 -3.42 -17.44
N GLU A 53 19.43 -4.54 -18.03
CA GLU A 53 18.08 -5.08 -17.85
C GLU A 53 17.79 -5.35 -16.37
N LEU A 54 18.69 -6.05 -15.67
CA LEU A 54 18.62 -6.28 -14.22
C LEU A 54 18.76 -4.99 -13.38
N ALA A 55 19.25 -3.89 -13.94
CA ALA A 55 19.26 -2.58 -13.28
C ALA A 55 17.90 -1.88 -13.44
N ALA A 56 17.34 -1.87 -14.66
CA ALA A 56 16.02 -1.32 -14.96
C ALA A 56 14.90 -2.01 -14.18
N GLU A 57 14.91 -3.34 -14.09
CA GLU A 57 13.94 -4.12 -13.29
C GLU A 57 14.01 -3.76 -11.80
N LYS A 58 15.22 -3.63 -11.23
CA LYS A 58 15.39 -3.22 -9.83
C LYS A 58 14.90 -1.79 -9.61
N LEU A 59 15.15 -0.86 -10.54
CA LEU A 59 14.62 0.49 -10.46
C LEU A 59 13.09 0.48 -10.50
N PHE A 60 12.48 -0.28 -11.40
CA PHE A 60 11.03 -0.40 -11.53
C PHE A 60 10.35 -0.92 -10.25
N GLU A 61 10.83 -2.02 -9.68
CA GLU A 61 10.26 -2.56 -8.43
C GLU A 61 10.46 -1.60 -7.24
N ASN A 62 11.57 -0.85 -7.18
CA ASN A 62 11.75 0.20 -6.18
C ASN A 62 10.73 1.35 -6.36
N LEU A 63 10.45 1.78 -7.59
CA LEU A 63 9.46 2.84 -7.87
C LEU A 63 8.02 2.39 -7.57
N LYS A 64 7.71 1.14 -7.88
CA LYS A 64 6.42 0.47 -7.60
C LYS A 64 6.15 0.32 -6.10
N HIS A 65 7.19 0.07 -5.30
CA HIS A 65 7.07 0.00 -3.83
C HIS A 65 7.20 1.37 -3.12
N ASN A 66 7.87 2.35 -3.73
CA ASN A 66 8.07 3.68 -3.16
C ASN A 66 7.77 4.80 -4.17
N SER A 67 6.47 5.08 -4.34
CA SER A 67 5.97 6.17 -5.19
C SER A 67 6.29 7.58 -4.68
N ALA A 68 6.95 7.72 -3.53
CA ALA A 68 7.29 8.99 -2.88
C ALA A 68 8.78 9.37 -3.01
N VAL A 69 9.58 8.58 -3.75
CA VAL A 69 10.93 8.98 -4.19
C VAL A 69 10.84 10.32 -4.94
N LYS A 70 11.77 11.24 -4.66
CA LYS A 70 11.90 12.54 -5.36
C LYS A 70 13.17 12.65 -6.22
N THR A 71 14.07 11.69 -6.10
CA THR A 71 15.40 11.70 -6.73
C THR A 71 15.71 10.32 -7.27
N LEU A 72 15.79 10.20 -8.60
CA LEU A 72 16.19 8.94 -9.24
C LEU A 72 17.71 8.70 -9.10
N PRO A 73 18.17 7.44 -9.01
CA PRO A 73 19.58 7.13 -9.11
C PRO A 73 20.14 7.52 -10.48
N ALA A 74 21.39 7.98 -10.52
CA ALA A 74 22.07 8.40 -11.76
C ALA A 74 22.16 7.31 -12.85
N VAL A 75 21.90 6.04 -12.49
CA VAL A 75 21.80 4.90 -13.42
C VAL A 75 20.67 5.08 -14.45
N ILE A 76 19.64 5.89 -14.18
CA ILE A 76 18.62 6.21 -15.20
C ILE A 76 19.16 7.07 -16.36
N ASN A 77 20.34 7.68 -16.21
CA ASN A 77 20.93 8.52 -17.26
C ASN A 77 21.67 7.71 -18.33
N THR A 78 21.76 6.37 -18.22
CA THR A 78 22.28 5.53 -19.31
C THR A 78 21.13 5.14 -20.25
N PRO A 79 21.31 5.22 -21.58
CA PRO A 79 20.21 5.12 -22.53
C PRO A 79 19.56 3.72 -22.54
N GLU A 80 20.32 2.68 -22.24
CA GLU A 80 19.85 1.29 -22.12
C GLU A 80 18.80 1.20 -21.00
N VAL A 81 19.21 1.58 -19.78
CA VAL A 81 18.37 1.49 -18.57
C VAL A 81 17.17 2.42 -18.70
N ALA A 82 17.35 3.63 -19.25
CA ALA A 82 16.28 4.57 -19.53
C ALA A 82 15.20 3.98 -20.44
N ALA A 83 15.59 3.45 -21.60
CA ALA A 83 14.65 2.89 -22.57
C ALA A 83 13.92 1.65 -22.03
N LYS A 84 14.63 0.74 -21.36
CA LYS A 84 13.99 -0.43 -20.72
C LYS A 84 13.02 -0.02 -19.62
N LEU A 85 13.41 0.90 -18.73
CA LEU A 85 12.56 1.36 -17.63
C LEU A 85 11.31 2.09 -18.14
N GLY A 86 11.45 2.93 -19.18
CA GLY A 86 10.32 3.57 -19.85
C GLY A 86 9.34 2.55 -20.46
N SER A 87 9.85 1.55 -21.19
CA SER A 87 9.01 0.49 -21.78
C SER A 87 8.23 -0.33 -20.73
N LEU A 88 8.86 -0.59 -19.58
CA LEU A 88 8.27 -1.34 -18.47
C LEU A 88 7.19 -0.53 -17.73
N LEU A 89 7.41 0.79 -17.57
CA LEU A 89 6.44 1.72 -17.02
C LEU A 89 5.21 1.87 -17.94
N GLN A 90 5.44 2.03 -19.25
CA GLN A 90 4.37 2.11 -20.26
C GLN A 90 3.51 0.83 -20.31
N ALA A 91 4.14 -0.34 -20.24
CA ALA A 91 3.43 -1.63 -20.21
C ALA A 91 2.56 -1.77 -18.94
N TYR A 92 3.06 -1.29 -17.79
CA TYR A 92 2.30 -1.29 -16.54
C TYR A 92 1.10 -0.34 -16.59
N ASP A 93 1.27 0.87 -17.10
CA ASP A 93 0.15 1.81 -17.31
C ASP A 93 -0.91 1.21 -18.24
N GLN A 94 -0.52 0.56 -19.33
CA GLN A 94 -1.46 -0.08 -20.26
C GLN A 94 -2.24 -1.22 -19.60
N GLN A 95 -1.65 -1.93 -18.62
CA GLN A 95 -2.34 -2.94 -17.82
C GLN A 95 -3.37 -2.32 -16.85
N VAL A 96 -3.10 -1.12 -16.32
CA VAL A 96 -4.03 -0.38 -15.44
C VAL A 96 -5.16 0.29 -16.24
N VAL A 97 -4.87 0.81 -17.44
CA VAL A 97 -5.82 1.53 -18.32
C VAL A 97 -6.42 0.59 -19.37
N ALA A 98 -6.67 -0.67 -18.99
CA ALA A 98 -7.48 -1.59 -19.79
C ALA A 98 -8.97 -1.19 -19.69
N ASP A 99 -9.55 -0.74 -20.80
CA ASP A 99 -10.94 -0.26 -20.87
C ASP A 99 -11.94 -1.32 -20.35
N ALA A 100 -12.85 -0.88 -19.48
CA ALA A 100 -13.89 -1.73 -18.90
C ALA A 100 -14.81 -2.38 -19.97
N VAL A 101 -14.98 -1.77 -21.14
CA VAL A 101 -15.69 -2.40 -22.27
C VAL A 101 -14.86 -3.56 -22.85
N GLN A 102 -13.57 -3.34 -23.09
CA GLN A 102 -12.66 -4.38 -23.61
C GLN A 102 -12.51 -5.56 -22.64
N ILE A 103 -12.31 -5.29 -21.34
CA ILE A 103 -12.28 -6.34 -20.30
C ILE A 103 -13.57 -7.15 -20.33
N ARG A 104 -14.73 -6.48 -20.40
CA ARG A 104 -16.04 -7.15 -20.44
C ARG A 104 -16.20 -8.01 -21.69
N THR A 105 -15.75 -7.56 -22.86
CA THR A 105 -15.74 -8.36 -24.10
C THR A 105 -14.86 -9.61 -23.95
N VAL A 106 -13.65 -9.47 -23.41
CA VAL A 106 -12.73 -10.60 -23.17
C VAL A 106 -13.31 -11.59 -22.16
N VAL A 107 -13.94 -11.12 -21.09
CA VAL A 107 -14.62 -11.96 -20.09
C VAL A 107 -15.82 -12.69 -20.70
N THR A 108 -16.64 -12.00 -21.49
CA THR A 108 -17.82 -12.61 -22.15
C THR A 108 -17.40 -13.71 -23.12
N ASN A 109 -16.37 -13.46 -23.94
CA ASN A 109 -15.82 -14.47 -24.85
C ASN A 109 -15.22 -15.67 -24.10
N LYS A 110 -14.57 -15.45 -22.95
CA LYS A 110 -14.07 -16.53 -22.10
C LYS A 110 -15.19 -17.34 -21.45
N LEU A 111 -16.26 -16.70 -20.97
CA LEU A 111 -17.42 -17.39 -20.39
C LEU A 111 -18.14 -18.24 -21.44
N LEU A 112 -18.28 -17.75 -22.68
CA LEU A 112 -18.89 -18.49 -23.79
C LEU A 112 -18.08 -19.76 -24.14
N LEU A 113 -16.74 -19.68 -24.12
CA LEU A 113 -15.89 -20.88 -24.28
C LEU A 113 -15.96 -21.86 -23.11
N ILE A 114 -16.44 -21.42 -21.93
CA ILE A 114 -16.65 -22.28 -20.75
C ILE A 114 -18.09 -22.83 -20.72
N SER A 115 -19.07 -22.17 -21.35
CA SER A 115 -20.44 -22.71 -21.49
C SER A 115 -20.57 -23.87 -22.47
N ASP A 116 -19.54 -24.13 -23.27
CA ASP A 116 -19.49 -25.21 -24.26
C ASP A 116 -18.42 -26.29 -23.87
N CYS A 117 -17.99 -26.34 -22.61
CA CYS A 117 -16.82 -27.14 -22.20
C CYS A 117 -17.11 -28.64 -21.94
N GLY A 118 -18.36 -29.09 -22.00
CA GLY A 118 -18.78 -30.49 -21.84
C GLY A 118 -18.93 -30.97 -20.39
N ASP A 119 -18.74 -30.11 -19.39
CA ASP A 119 -19.04 -30.41 -17.98
C ASP A 119 -20.14 -29.46 -17.47
N PRO A 120 -21.37 -29.96 -17.25
CA PRO A 120 -22.52 -29.12 -16.90
C PRO A 120 -22.34 -28.34 -15.59
N ARG A 121 -21.40 -28.73 -14.71
CA ARG A 121 -21.08 -27.96 -13.51
C ARG A 121 -20.43 -26.62 -13.84
N TYR A 122 -19.53 -26.58 -14.81
CA TYR A 122 -18.85 -25.36 -15.23
C TYR A 122 -19.72 -24.58 -16.22
N GLU A 123 -20.44 -25.26 -17.11
CA GLU A 123 -21.35 -24.64 -18.08
C GLU A 123 -22.47 -23.85 -17.37
N LEU A 124 -23.16 -24.47 -16.40
CA LEU A 124 -24.21 -23.79 -15.63
C LEU A 124 -23.68 -22.56 -14.89
N LYS A 125 -22.45 -22.61 -14.36
CA LYS A 125 -21.85 -21.45 -13.68
C LYS A 125 -21.42 -20.36 -14.66
N ALA A 126 -20.94 -20.72 -15.85
CA ALA A 126 -20.64 -19.74 -16.90
C ALA A 126 -21.92 -19.05 -17.39
N LEU A 127 -23.01 -19.80 -17.60
CA LEU A 127 -24.31 -19.27 -18.00
C LEU A 127 -24.96 -18.37 -16.92
N GLU A 128 -24.84 -18.72 -15.63
CA GLU A 128 -25.25 -17.83 -14.53
C GLU A 128 -24.47 -16.50 -14.57
N LEU A 129 -23.15 -16.56 -14.70
CA LEU A 129 -22.29 -15.36 -14.72
C LEU A 129 -22.54 -14.51 -15.97
N LEU A 130 -22.74 -15.11 -17.13
CA LEU A 130 -23.05 -14.41 -18.37
C LEU A 130 -24.42 -13.71 -18.28
N GLY A 131 -25.43 -14.36 -17.71
CA GLY A 131 -26.74 -13.75 -17.44
C GLY A 131 -26.72 -12.64 -16.36
N LYS A 132 -25.67 -12.56 -15.54
CA LYS A 132 -25.42 -11.49 -14.56
C LYS A 132 -24.61 -10.31 -15.12
N ILE A 133 -24.03 -10.42 -16.32
CA ILE A 133 -23.39 -9.27 -16.97
C ILE A 133 -24.45 -8.24 -17.37
N SER A 134 -24.19 -6.97 -17.05
CA SER A 134 -25.18 -5.88 -17.13
C SER A 134 -25.76 -5.61 -18.52
N ASP A 135 -25.10 -6.07 -19.59
CA ASP A 135 -25.59 -5.90 -20.97
C ASP A 135 -26.71 -6.88 -21.34
N VAL A 136 -26.89 -7.97 -20.58
CA VAL A 136 -27.94 -8.98 -20.79
C VAL A 136 -28.97 -8.97 -19.67
N GLY A 137 -28.54 -8.78 -18.41
CA GLY A 137 -29.42 -8.46 -17.27
C GLY A 137 -30.48 -9.51 -16.90
N LEU A 138 -30.33 -10.76 -17.34
CA LEU A 138 -31.30 -11.85 -17.10
C LEU A 138 -31.41 -12.22 -15.61
N PHE A 139 -30.33 -12.03 -14.86
CA PHE A 139 -30.30 -12.25 -13.41
C PHE A 139 -29.99 -10.94 -12.69
N THR A 140 -30.82 -10.60 -11.70
CA THR A 140 -30.64 -9.42 -10.83
C THR A 140 -30.54 -9.87 -9.37
N ASP A 141 -29.36 -9.70 -8.78
CA ASP A 141 -29.15 -10.03 -7.37
C ASP A 141 -29.78 -8.92 -6.49
N LYS A 142 -30.83 -9.25 -5.73
CA LYS A 142 -31.53 -8.30 -4.85
C LYS A 142 -30.74 -8.04 -3.57
N SER A 143 -30.04 -6.91 -3.49
CA SER A 143 -29.39 -6.43 -2.28
C SER A 143 -30.27 -5.43 -1.51
N GLU A 144 -30.86 -5.85 -0.38
CA GLU A 144 -31.60 -4.96 0.52
C GLU A 144 -30.62 -4.23 1.47
N VAL A 145 -30.30 -2.97 1.15
CA VAL A 145 -29.38 -2.14 1.95
C VAL A 145 -30.14 -1.44 3.07
N THR A 146 -30.24 -2.07 4.25
CA THR A 146 -30.87 -1.47 5.44
C THR A 146 -29.98 -0.36 6.03
N ILE A 147 -30.19 0.89 5.61
CA ILE A 147 -29.50 2.05 6.18
C ILE A 147 -30.02 2.30 7.61
N ARG A 148 -29.25 1.88 8.62
CA ARG A 148 -29.57 2.09 10.03
C ARG A 148 -29.05 3.45 10.49
N HIS A 149 -29.90 4.47 10.46
CA HIS A 149 -29.60 5.77 11.08
C HIS A 149 -29.61 5.63 12.62
N ALA A 150 -28.42 5.60 13.21
CA ALA A 150 -28.22 5.71 14.66
C ALA A 150 -27.93 7.16 15.05
N THR A 151 -28.34 7.57 16.24
CA THR A 151 -27.93 8.86 16.84
C THR A 151 -26.47 8.80 17.28
N THR A 152 -25.80 9.96 17.35
CA THR A 152 -24.39 10.06 17.75
C THR A 152 -24.12 9.42 19.11
N GLU A 153 -25.01 9.64 20.08
CA GLU A 153 -24.95 9.06 21.44
C GLU A 153 -24.96 7.52 21.41
N ALA A 154 -25.84 6.92 20.60
CA ALA A 154 -25.92 5.46 20.44
C ALA A 154 -24.70 4.87 19.72
N LEU A 155 -24.08 5.63 18.80
CA LEU A 155 -22.81 5.25 18.17
C LEU A 155 -21.65 5.31 19.18
N GLU A 156 -21.56 6.36 19.99
CA GLU A 156 -20.55 6.47 21.05
C GLU A 156 -20.67 5.34 22.08
N GLU A 157 -21.88 5.00 22.53
CA GLU A 157 -22.09 3.91 23.47
C GLU A 157 -21.72 2.55 22.87
N ALA A 158 -22.13 2.27 21.63
CA ALA A 158 -21.76 1.03 20.93
C ALA A 158 -20.24 0.92 20.66
N ILE A 159 -19.56 2.04 20.40
CA ILE A 159 -18.09 2.09 20.28
C ILE A 159 -17.45 1.85 21.65
N ARG A 160 -17.92 2.52 22.71
CA ARG A 160 -17.44 2.36 24.09
C ARG A 160 -17.60 0.93 24.59
N GLU A 161 -18.70 0.27 24.26
CA GLU A 161 -18.95 -1.15 24.57
C GLU A 161 -17.99 -2.08 23.79
N LYS A 162 -17.82 -1.87 22.47
CA LYS A 162 -16.89 -2.66 21.65
C LYS A 162 -15.44 -2.48 22.07
N VAL A 163 -15.00 -1.27 22.38
CA VAL A 163 -13.64 -0.99 22.87
C VAL A 163 -13.41 -1.66 24.21
N ARG A 164 -14.36 -1.57 25.16
CA ARG A 164 -14.31 -2.35 26.41
C ARG A 164 -14.19 -3.84 26.12
N ARG A 165 -15.05 -4.40 25.25
CA ARG A 165 -15.03 -5.83 24.90
C ARG A 165 -13.69 -6.27 24.29
N LEU A 166 -13.06 -5.43 23.46
CA LEU A 166 -11.75 -5.70 22.87
C LEU A 166 -10.59 -5.61 23.87
N ILE A 167 -10.69 -4.75 24.89
CA ILE A 167 -9.68 -4.68 25.96
C ILE A 167 -9.73 -5.95 26.82
N HIS A 168 -10.92 -6.30 27.34
CA HIS A 168 -11.10 -7.49 28.20
C HIS A 168 -10.95 -8.83 27.46
N ALA A 169 -10.97 -8.83 26.11
CA ALA A 169 -10.70 -10.02 25.30
C ALA A 169 -9.20 -10.28 25.04
N ASN A 170 -8.33 -9.32 25.36
CA ASN A 170 -6.87 -9.46 25.22
C ASN A 170 -6.15 -9.64 26.57
N THR A 171 -6.84 -9.43 27.69
CA THR A 171 -6.35 -9.79 29.02
C THR A 171 -6.56 -11.28 29.27
N VAL A 172 -5.47 -12.05 29.20
CA VAL A 172 -5.44 -13.36 29.87
C VAL A 172 -5.36 -13.08 31.37
N ASP A 173 -6.38 -13.50 32.12
CA ASP A 173 -6.33 -13.46 33.58
C ASP A 173 -5.24 -14.43 34.06
N VAL A 174 -4.12 -13.87 34.52
CA VAL A 174 -3.08 -14.63 35.21
C VAL A 174 -3.42 -14.63 36.69
N GLU A 175 -4.06 -15.70 37.15
CA GLU A 175 -4.21 -15.96 38.59
C GLU A 175 -2.81 -16.05 39.22
N PRO A 176 -2.49 -15.25 40.25
CA PRO A 176 -1.20 -15.34 40.93
C PRO A 176 -1.15 -16.65 41.73
N LEU A 177 -0.16 -17.50 41.44
CA LEU A 177 -0.02 -18.85 42.02
C LEU A 177 0.47 -18.87 43.49
N VAL A 178 0.53 -17.73 44.17
CA VAL A 178 1.03 -17.55 45.54
C VAL A 178 0.32 -16.39 46.23
N ASP A 179 -0.27 -16.66 47.40
CA ASP A 179 -1.12 -15.69 48.12
C ASP A 179 -0.34 -14.56 48.84
N ASN A 180 0.97 -14.72 49.10
CA ASN A 180 1.81 -13.71 49.77
C ASN A 180 3.24 -13.69 49.20
N LEU A 181 3.55 -12.77 48.28
CA LEU A 181 4.94 -12.55 47.82
C LEU A 181 5.85 -11.91 48.90
N GLU A 182 5.26 -11.20 49.86
CA GLU A 182 6.00 -10.38 50.83
C GLU A 182 6.80 -11.21 51.84
N GLU A 183 6.38 -12.46 52.09
CA GLU A 183 7.05 -13.39 52.99
C GLU A 183 8.32 -14.00 52.36
N GLU A 184 8.28 -14.37 51.07
CA GLU A 184 9.45 -14.90 50.34
C GLU A 184 10.50 -13.81 50.03
N LEU A 185 10.08 -12.54 49.94
CA LEU A 185 10.97 -11.40 49.74
C LEU A 185 11.72 -10.94 51.01
N GLY A 186 11.43 -11.52 52.18
CA GLY A 186 12.24 -11.35 53.40
C GLY A 186 12.22 -9.93 54.02
N LEU A 187 11.17 -9.13 53.74
CA LEU A 187 11.13 -7.71 54.11
C LEU A 187 10.80 -7.42 55.59
N ASN A 188 10.44 -8.44 56.38
CA ASN A 188 9.89 -8.27 57.73
C ASN A 188 10.93 -8.14 58.86
N ASP A 189 12.19 -8.58 58.67
CA ASP A 189 13.20 -8.67 59.74
C ASP A 189 14.05 -7.40 59.97
N ALA A 190 13.57 -6.23 59.52
CA ALA A 190 14.34 -4.98 59.50
C ALA A 190 13.97 -3.93 60.59
N ALA A 191 13.09 -4.25 61.54
CA ALA A 191 12.52 -3.26 62.47
C ALA A 191 12.27 -3.76 63.91
N ALA A 192 13.25 -4.43 64.53
CA ALA A 192 13.10 -5.03 65.87
C ALA A 192 14.26 -4.74 66.86
N ASP A 193 14.52 -3.46 67.16
CA ASP A 193 15.16 -3.02 68.41
C ASP A 193 14.56 -1.65 68.81
N ASN A 194 13.57 -1.57 69.72
CA ASN A 194 13.70 -1.47 71.19
C ASN A 194 14.13 -0.05 71.64
N SER A 195 13.47 0.68 72.56
CA SER A 195 12.55 0.28 73.65
C SER A 195 11.59 1.42 74.14
N GLY A 196 10.38 1.06 74.61
CA GLY A 196 9.82 1.61 75.87
C GLY A 196 8.64 2.62 75.86
N ALA A 197 7.53 2.24 76.52
CA ALA A 197 6.49 3.06 77.21
C ALA A 197 5.67 4.13 76.43
N THR A 198 4.39 4.44 76.69
CA THR A 198 3.19 3.86 77.39
C THR A 198 1.93 4.64 76.84
N GLU A 199 0.66 4.64 77.30
CA GLU A 199 -0.02 4.16 78.52
C GLU A 199 -1.55 3.94 78.35
N PHE A 200 -2.03 2.74 78.73
CA PHE A 200 -3.23 2.46 79.55
C PHE A 200 -4.66 2.96 79.20
N THR A 201 -5.40 2.08 78.49
CA THR A 201 -6.85 1.72 78.55
C THR A 201 -7.91 2.53 79.35
N SER A 202 -9.06 2.79 78.70
CA SER A 202 -10.45 2.63 79.20
C SER A 202 -11.46 2.85 78.05
N ASP A 203 -12.71 2.35 78.02
CA ASP A 203 -13.40 1.20 78.64
C ASP A 203 -14.77 0.98 77.92
N THR A 204 -15.53 -0.07 78.30
CA THR A 204 -17.00 -0.23 78.17
C THR A 204 -17.59 -0.90 76.89
N ALA A 205 -17.83 -2.21 77.04
CA ALA A 205 -19.01 -3.00 76.62
C ALA A 205 -19.28 -3.39 75.14
N GLU A 206 -19.81 -4.61 75.01
CA GLU A 206 -20.24 -5.31 73.78
C GLU A 206 -21.78 -5.59 73.84
N PRO A 207 -22.45 -6.52 73.10
CA PRO A 207 -23.63 -6.13 72.32
C PRO A 207 -24.98 -6.76 72.76
N SER A 208 -26.08 -6.19 72.26
CA SER A 208 -27.40 -6.85 72.08
C SER A 208 -28.26 -6.13 71.04
#